data_AF-A0A7W0Y149-F1
#
_entry.id   AF-A0A7W0Y149-F1
#
_cell.length_a   1.000
_cell.length_b   1.000
_cell.length_c   1.000
_cell.angle_alpha   90.00
_cell.angle_beta   90.00
_cell.angle_gamma   90.00
#
_symmetry.space_group_name_H-M   'P 1'
#
loop_
_entity.id
_entity.type
_entity.pdbx_description
1 polymer ?
#
loop_
_entity_poly.entity_id
_entity_poly.type
_entity_poly.pdbx_seq_one_letter_code
_entity_poly.pdbx_strand_id
1 'polypeptide(L)'
;VVVLSSGYPGFALGNVLLGLGTAMVYPTLLAGIGDVAHPTWRASAVGIYRLWRDLGYAVGAVLAGITADAFGIATAVWVVATITFMSGVVVAVRMRIK
;
A
#
# COMPACT_ATOMS: atom_id res chain seq x y z
N VAL A 1 6.03 6.34 12.82
CA VAL A 1 7.45 6.19 13.21
C VAL A 1 8.33 7.13 12.38
N VAL A 2 8.43 6.94 11.06
CA VAL A 2 9.30 7.75 10.17
C VAL A 2 9.07 9.26 10.35
N VAL A 3 7.83 9.73 10.23
CA VAL A 3 7.50 11.18 10.31
C VAL A 3 7.72 11.81 11.69
N LEU A 4 7.82 10.99 12.75
CA LEU A 4 8.01 11.45 14.13
C LEU A 4 9.49 11.37 14.56
N SER A 5 10.36 10.85 13.70
CA SER A 5 11.76 10.60 14.03
C SER A 5 12.66 11.75 13.56
N SER A 6 13.61 12.15 14.42
CA SER A 6 14.68 13.08 14.09
C SER A 6 16.06 12.41 13.97
N GLY A 7 16.15 11.10 14.20
CA GLY A 7 17.42 10.36 14.23
C GLY A 7 17.38 9.00 13.54
N TYR A 8 18.56 8.48 13.20
CA TYR A 8 18.74 7.22 12.49
C TYR A 8 17.91 6.03 13.06
N PRO A 9 17.87 5.78 14.39
CA PRO A 9 17.16 4.62 14.92
C PRO A 9 15.67 4.58 14.56
N GLY A 10 14.99 5.74 14.56
CA GLY A 10 13.57 5.79 14.21
C GLY A 10 13.33 5.61 12.71
N PHE A 11 14.25 6.07 11.85
CA PHE A 11 14.19 5.75 10.42
C PHE A 11 14.45 4.25 10.17
N ALA A 12 15.41 3.65 10.86
CA ALA A 12 15.70 2.22 10.77
C ALA A 12 14.48 1.38 11.18
N LEU A 13 13.89 1.67 12.35
CA LEU A 13 12.66 1.01 12.80
C LEU A 13 11.50 1.21 11.81
N GLY A 14 11.33 2.43 11.30
CA GLY A 14 10.31 2.73 10.30
C GLY A 14 10.44 1.89 9.04
N ASN A 15 11.66 1.71 8.53
CA ASN A 15 11.93 0.89 7.35
C ASN A 15 11.74 -0.61 7.62
N VAL A 16 12.10 -1.10 8.81
CA VAL A 16 11.82 -2.49 9.21
C VAL A 16 10.31 -2.75 9.22
N LEU A 17 9.53 -1.86 9.84
CA LEU A 17 8.07 -1.98 9.87
C LEU A 17 7.45 -1.93 8.47
N LEU A 18 7.95 -1.02 7.62
CA LEU A 18 7.52 -0.91 6.23
C LEU A 18 7.83 -2.18 5.43
N GLY A 19 9.03 -2.74 5.61
CA GLY A 19 9.46 -3.97 4.96
C GLY A 19 8.60 -5.17 5.37
N LEU A 20 8.35 -5.34 6.67
CA LEU A 20 7.46 -6.37 7.19
C LEU A 20 6.04 -6.24 6.62
N GLY A 21 5.48 -5.03 6.62
CA GLY A 21 4.17 -4.77 6.02
C GLY A 21 4.11 -5.14 4.55
N THR A 22 5.10 -4.70 3.77
CA THR A 22 5.18 -4.97 2.33
C THR A 22 5.29 -6.47 2.02
N ALA A 23 6.10 -7.20 2.80
CA ALA A 23 6.29 -8.64 2.67
C ALA A 23 5.00 -9.43 2.91
N MET A 24 4.15 -8.98 3.84
CA MET A 24 2.86 -9.65 4.11
C MET A 24 1.81 -9.38 3.02
N VAL A 25 1.82 -8.20 2.40
CA VAL A 25 0.76 -7.76 1.48
C VAL A 25 0.87 -8.44 0.11
N TYR A 26 2.06 -8.51 -0.48
CA TYR A 26 2.20 -8.97 -1.86
C TYR A 26 1.72 -10.42 -2.13
N PRO A 27 2.15 -11.44 -1.36
CA PRO A 27 1.71 -12.82 -1.59
C PRO A 27 0.24 -13.04 -1.21
N THR A 28 -0.25 -12.38 -0.16
CA THR A 28 -1.62 -12.60 0.35
C THR A 28 -2.68 -12.04 -0.58
N LEU A 29 -2.46 -10.86 -1.18
CA LEU A 29 -3.41 -10.29 -2.14
C LEU A 29 -3.49 -11.09 -3.44
N LEU A 30 -2.35 -11.56 -3.95
CA LEU A 30 -2.33 -12.41 -5.15
C LEU A 30 -3.01 -13.77 -4.89
N ALA A 31 -2.77 -14.38 -3.73
CA ALA A 31 -3.45 -15.61 -3.31
C ALA A 31 -4.97 -15.40 -3.22
N GLY A 32 -5.42 -14.32 -2.55
CA GLY A 32 -6.84 -14.03 -2.38
C GLY A 32 -7.61 -13.84 -3.70
N ILE A 33 -6.96 -13.30 -4.74
CA ILE A 33 -7.55 -13.23 -6.09
C ILE A 33 -7.60 -14.61 -6.75
N GLY A 34 -6.54 -15.39 -6.60
CA GLY A 34 -6.43 -16.75 -7.14
C GLY A 34 -7.51 -17.69 -6.60
N ASP A 35 -7.82 -17.57 -5.31
CA ASP A 35 -8.80 -18.41 -4.60
C ASP A 35 -10.23 -18.22 -5.10
N VAL A 36 -10.59 -17.01 -5.57
CA VAL A 36 -11.95 -16.68 -6.02
C VAL A 36 -12.12 -16.68 -7.54
N ALA A 37 -11.05 -16.49 -8.31
CA ALA A 37 -11.13 -16.44 -9.76
C ALA A 37 -11.24 -17.85 -10.38
N HIS A 38 -12.24 -18.05 -11.24
CA HIS A 38 -12.41 -19.32 -11.97
C HIS A 38 -11.18 -19.59 -12.89
N PRO A 39 -10.78 -20.85 -13.08
CA PRO A 39 -9.54 -21.17 -13.82
C PRO A 39 -9.45 -20.54 -15.22
N THR A 40 -10.56 -20.45 -15.95
CA THR A 40 -10.61 -19.95 -17.34
C THR A 40 -10.26 -18.47 -17.50
N TRP A 41 -10.38 -17.66 -16.45
CA TRP A 41 -10.17 -16.20 -16.49
C TRP A 41 -9.27 -15.69 -15.35
N ARG A 42 -8.68 -16.61 -14.57
CA ARG A 42 -7.78 -16.29 -13.45
C ARG A 42 -6.58 -15.43 -13.87
N ALA A 43 -5.99 -15.73 -15.03
CA ALA A 43 -4.87 -14.94 -15.56
C ALA A 43 -5.27 -13.47 -15.81
N SER A 44 -6.44 -13.25 -16.42
CA SER A 44 -6.99 -11.91 -16.67
C SER A 44 -7.30 -11.17 -15.36
N ALA A 45 -7.89 -11.84 -14.37
CA ALA A 45 -8.18 -11.26 -13.06
C ALA A 45 -6.90 -10.78 -12.35
N VAL A 46 -5.84 -11.61 -12.36
CA VAL A 46 -4.53 -11.22 -11.81
C VAL A 46 -3.91 -10.07 -12.61
N GLY A 47 -4.07 -10.06 -13.95
CA GLY A 47 -3.62 -8.97 -14.82
C GLY A 47 -4.27 -7.63 -14.49
N ILE A 48 -5.59 -7.60 -14.30
CA ILE A 48 -6.34 -6.38 -13.92
C ILE A 48 -5.89 -5.89 -12.55
N TYR A 49 -5.71 -6.79 -11.59
CA TYR A 49 -5.19 -6.41 -10.28
C TYR A 49 -3.79 -5.79 -10.37
N ARG A 50 -2.89 -6.40 -11.16
CA ARG A 50 -1.55 -5.85 -11.38
C ARG A 50 -1.59 -4.47 -12.02
N LEU A 51 -2.46 -4.26 -13.01
CA LEU A 51 -2.65 -2.95 -13.64
C LEU A 51 -2.97 -1.88 -12.59
N TRP A 52 -3.98 -2.12 -11.74
CA TRP A 52 -4.37 -1.17 -10.71
C TRP A 52 -3.28 -0.98 -9.65
N ARG A 53 -2.62 -2.06 -9.24
CA ARG A 53 -1.50 -2.02 -8.29
C ARG A 53 -0.36 -1.16 -8.83
N ASP A 54 0.02 -1.37 -10.08
CA ASP A 54 1.18 -0.70 -10.68
C ASP A 54 0.87 0.77 -10.98
N LEU A 55 -0.37 1.08 -11.38
CA LEU A 55 -0.86 2.46 -11.50
C LEU A 55 -0.77 3.21 -10.15
N GLY A 56 -0.96 2.50 -9.04
CA GLY A 56 -0.77 3.05 -7.70
C GLY A 56 0.63 3.63 -7.47
N TYR A 57 1.69 3.07 -8.06
CA TYR A 57 3.04 3.65 -7.97
C TYR A 57 3.12 5.01 -8.66
N ALA A 58 2.59 5.12 -9.89
CA ALA A 58 2.62 6.35 -10.66
C ALA A 58 1.77 7.45 -10.00
N VAL A 59 0.52 7.13 -9.65
CA VAL A 59 -0.39 8.07 -9.00
C VAL A 59 0.12 8.47 -7.61
N GLY A 60 0.65 7.50 -6.85
CA GLY A 60 1.22 7.75 -5.53
C GLY A 60 2.46 8.65 -5.58
N ALA A 61 3.35 8.46 -6.55
CA ALA A 61 4.52 9.32 -6.73
C ALA A 61 4.14 10.76 -7.06
N VAL A 62 3.19 10.95 -7.98
CA VAL A 62 2.68 12.29 -8.34
C VAL A 62 2.00 12.96 -7.15
N LEU A 63 1.12 12.24 -6.45
CA LEU A 63 0.43 12.75 -5.26
C LEU A 63 1.42 13.14 -4.16
N ALA A 64 2.39 12.27 -3.87
CA ALA A 64 3.39 12.51 -2.84
C ALA A 64 4.29 13.71 -3.19
N GLY A 65 4.73 13.81 -4.45
CA GLY A 65 5.54 14.93 -4.95
C GLY A 65 4.81 16.26 -4.82
N ILE A 66 3.60 16.37 -5.39
CA ILE A 66 2.78 17.60 -5.31
C ILE A 66 2.51 17.99 -3.86
N THR A 67 2.16 17.01 -3.00
CA THR A 67 1.89 17.29 -1.58
C THR A 67 3.14 17.74 -0.84
N ALA A 68 4.30 17.15 -1.14
CA ALA A 68 5.57 17.52 -0.53
C ALA A 68 6.00 18.93 -0.95
N ASP A 69 5.84 19.28 -2.21
CA ASP A 69 6.19 20.60 -2.74
C ASP A 69 5.28 21.69 -2.16
N ALA A 70 3.98 21.42 -2.01
CA ALA A 70 3.01 22.39 -1.51
C ALA A 70 2.97 22.53 0.02
N PHE A 71 3.14 21.42 0.76
CA PHE A 71 2.88 21.35 2.21
C PHE A 71 4.01 20.72 3.02
N GLY A 72 5.14 20.40 2.39
CA GLY A 72 6.30 19.79 3.01
C GLY A 72 6.25 18.26 3.10
N ILE A 73 7.44 17.66 3.24
CA ILE A 73 7.65 16.21 3.24
C ILE A 73 6.83 15.51 4.35
N ALA A 74 6.76 16.10 5.54
CA ALA A 74 6.04 15.51 6.66
C ALA A 74 4.55 15.31 6.35
N THR A 75 3.91 16.30 5.71
CA THR A 75 2.51 16.23 5.29
C THR A 75 2.31 15.14 4.23
N ALA A 76 3.21 15.05 3.25
CA ALA A 76 3.16 14.00 2.23
C ALA A 76 3.24 12.59 2.84
N VAL A 77 4.12 12.38 3.81
CA VAL A 77 4.23 11.09 4.52
C VAL A 77 2.94 10.76 5.28
N TRP A 78 2.33 11.75 5.95
CA TRP A 78 1.04 11.55 6.63
C TRP A 78 -0.10 11.21 5.66
N VAL A 79 -0.17 11.87 4.51
CA VAL A 79 -1.17 11.58 3.47
C VAL A 79 -1.04 10.13 2.98
N VAL A 80 0.18 9.70 2.63
CA VAL A 80 0.44 8.31 2.20
C VAL A 80 0.10 7.31 3.29
N ALA A 81 0.48 7.60 4.55
CA ALA A 81 0.17 6.73 5.69
C ALA A 81 -1.34 6.57 5.91
N THR A 82 -2.10 7.67 5.86
CA THR A 82 -3.56 7.65 6.03
C THR A 82 -4.24 6.90 4.90
N ILE A 83 -3.90 7.15 3.63
CA ILE A 83 -4.49 6.45 2.49
C ILE A 83 -4.22 4.94 2.58
N THR A 84 -2.98 4.56 2.93
CA THR A 84 -2.59 3.14 3.08
C THR A 84 -3.37 2.48 4.22
N PHE A 85 -3.48 3.14 5.37
CA PHE A 85 -4.23 2.64 6.51
C PHE A 85 -5.72 2.47 6.17
N MET A 86 -6.34 3.48 5.56
CA MET A 86 -7.75 3.44 5.16
C MET A 86 -8.02 2.32 4.16
N SER A 87 -7.13 2.10 3.18
CA SER A 87 -7.20 0.97 2.26
C SER A 87 -7.20 -0.37 3.00
N GLY A 88 -6.28 -0.55 3.96
CA GLY A 88 -6.23 -1.73 4.82
C GLY A 88 -7.50 -1.95 5.64
N VAL A 89 -8.08 -0.87 6.20
CA VAL A 89 -9.35 -0.93 6.92
C VAL A 89 -10.49 -1.36 6.00
N VAL A 90 -10.58 -0.80 4.78
CA VAL A 90 -11.59 -1.20 3.79
C VAL A 90 -11.50 -2.68 3.48
N VAL A 91 -10.29 -3.20 3.24
CA VAL A 91 -10.07 -4.64 3.00
C VAL A 91 -10.45 -5.46 4.23
N ALA A 92 -10.01 -5.07 5.42
CA ALA A 92 -10.32 -5.76 6.67
C ALA A 92 -11.83 -5.85 6.92
N VAL A 93 -12.59 -4.79 6.65
CA VAL A 93 -14.05 -4.77 6.79
C VAL A 93 -14.70 -5.63 5.70
N ARG A 94 -14.28 -5.51 4.44
CA ARG A 94 -14.88 -6.24 3.31
C ARG A 94 -14.62 -7.75 3.38
N MET A 95 -13.46 -8.17 3.84
CA MET A 95 -13.07 -9.59 3.89
C MET A 95 -13.52 -10.30 5.18
N ARG A 96 -13.83 -9.57 6.26
CA ARG A 96 -14.42 -10.14 7.49
C ARG A 96 -15.89 -10.55 7.35
N ILE A 97 -16.58 -10.18 6.26
CA ILE A 97 -18.01 -10.46 6.03
C ILE A 97 -18.18 -11.74 5.17
N LYS A 98 -17.33 -12.73 5.37
CA LYS A 98 -17.52 -14.09 4.83
C LYS A 98 -17.35 -15.11 5.94
#